data_AF-A0A3D0T5F1-F1
#
_entry.id   AF-A0A3D0T5F1-F1
#
_cell.length_a   1.000
_cell.length_b   1.000
_cell.length_c   1.000
_cell.angle_alpha   90.00
_cell.angle_beta   90.00
_cell.angle_gamma   90.00
#
_symmetry.space_group_name_H-M   'P 1'
#
loop_
_entity.id
_entity.type
_entity.pdbx_description
1 polymer ?
#
loop_
_entity_poly.entity_id
_entity_poly.type
_entity_poly.pdbx_seq_one_letter_code
_entity_poly.pdbx_strand_id
1 'polypeptide(L)'
;MKGMSLLPLPTHHMMRAALLTLALLLSACGGGLSKDDSDENFAVNAGRDRSAAEQTDVSLSAQVSFPSGAVVYSWSSTPALTITHDDISIATASLTTPVVTADTQYVVTVSATDSAGQSASNSFTLTVTPDNLPPTAIITLSDWPDLPPGTYPAGVSLTFDGRNSSDSDGTSSEEISAWVWQQTTGDDVLTGIETDQSTLVIDTPITDARQTLTFSLTVTDDEGAEDTTTQSITVLSLSDTPPEVDAGIDQALFSGERIVLAGTASSTVPDATPITTLWTYSGDAAPQIINPNTADTYAIAPLVDSATTLDFYLTGEDRFGNEVTDHLRVLVRPFPLRVLNDTGMTQQATNSALSTTQQNAFPGQDGQRGADALADNNVLEKAGRGENGFDFTKLNANGDEEDVDAPQFSCVRDNVTGLVWEVKTTDGGLRDLDHRYSWYAEENNGGAPGNLNGTNTSCTLASCNTSAYIDAVNSAGLCGFYDWRLPNHQELMSLVHFGRTALPRIDTQYFPNTGADSAATLWYWTVQPSADGVSNDAAQNAWAIDFISGVDNFLNKSDAVSIRLVRAGR
;
A
#
# COMPACT_ATOMS: atom_id res chain seq x y z
N MET A 1 -46.83 34.17 4.01
CA MET A 1 -46.42 35.54 3.59
C MET A 1 -45.21 35.35 2.69
N LYS A 2 -45.35 35.29 1.36
CA LYS A 2 -45.55 36.39 0.38
C LYS A 2 -44.37 37.36 0.29
N GLY A 3 -43.80 37.43 -0.93
CA GLY A 3 -42.83 38.39 -1.44
C GLY A 3 -41.70 37.64 -2.15
N MET A 4 -41.79 37.20 -3.41
CA MET A 4 -42.24 37.86 -4.65
C MET A 4 -41.44 39.14 -4.93
N SER A 5 -40.33 38.97 -5.65
CA SER A 5 -39.73 40.01 -6.49
C SER A 5 -39.46 39.41 -7.87
N LEU A 6 -39.75 40.24 -8.87
CA LEU A 6 -40.05 39.95 -10.26
C LEU A 6 -39.01 40.66 -11.13
N LEU A 7 -38.79 40.11 -12.33
CA LEU A 7 -38.25 40.70 -13.58
C LEU A 7 -36.71 40.64 -13.79
N PRO A 8 -36.25 40.66 -15.06
CA PRO A 8 -36.78 39.98 -16.25
C PRO A 8 -35.70 39.15 -16.99
N LEU A 9 -36.15 38.23 -17.85
CA LEU A 9 -35.30 37.50 -18.80
C LEU A 9 -34.61 38.46 -19.79
N PRO A 10 -33.31 38.28 -20.10
CA PRO A 10 -32.76 38.71 -21.36
C PRO A 10 -32.97 37.60 -22.39
N THR A 11 -33.68 37.95 -23.45
CA THR A 11 -33.79 37.20 -24.70
C THR A 11 -32.40 36.91 -25.26
N HIS A 12 -31.99 35.64 -25.31
CA HIS A 12 -30.87 35.23 -26.14
C HIS A 12 -31.30 35.34 -27.60
N HIS A 13 -30.88 36.42 -28.25
CA HIS A 13 -30.76 36.49 -29.69
C HIS A 13 -29.74 35.45 -30.14
N MET A 14 -30.22 34.29 -30.60
CA MET A 14 -29.48 33.47 -31.55
C MET A 14 -29.26 34.32 -32.80
N MET A 15 -28.03 34.81 -32.95
CA MET A 15 -27.55 35.36 -34.21
C MET A 15 -27.34 34.19 -35.16
N ARG A 16 -28.43 33.71 -35.77
CA ARG A 16 -28.38 32.84 -36.95
C ARG A 16 -27.86 33.70 -38.10
N ALA A 17 -26.55 33.67 -38.32
CA ALA A 17 -25.98 34.13 -39.56
C ALA A 17 -26.47 33.19 -40.67
N ALA A 18 -27.33 33.75 -41.52
CA ALA A 18 -27.82 33.13 -42.72
C ALA A 18 -26.65 32.83 -43.67
N LEU A 19 -26.51 31.58 -44.10
CA LEU A 19 -25.99 31.32 -45.44
C LEU A 19 -27.15 30.84 -46.30
N LEU A 20 -27.56 31.77 -47.15
CA LEU A 20 -28.44 31.61 -48.30
C LEU A 20 -28.14 30.29 -49.02
N THR A 21 -29.14 29.40 -49.07
CA THR A 21 -29.26 28.41 -50.13
C THR A 21 -29.54 29.15 -51.44
N LEU A 22 -28.46 29.59 -52.09
CA LEU A 22 -28.52 30.22 -53.40
C LEU A 22 -28.81 29.11 -54.43
N ALA A 23 -30.11 28.88 -54.67
CA ALA A 23 -30.60 28.15 -55.83
C ALA A 23 -30.23 28.95 -57.10
N LEU A 24 -29.02 28.73 -57.61
CA LEU A 24 -28.58 29.20 -58.90
C LEU A 24 -29.27 28.39 -60.00
N LEU A 25 -30.48 28.85 -60.33
CA LEU A 25 -31.11 28.66 -61.63
C LEU A 25 -30.19 29.27 -62.69
N LEU A 26 -29.27 28.48 -63.25
CA LEU A 26 -28.65 28.83 -64.53
C LEU A 26 -29.65 28.51 -65.64
N SER A 27 -30.27 29.58 -66.12
CA SER A 27 -30.99 29.67 -67.37
C SER A 27 -30.14 29.13 -68.52
N ALA A 28 -30.60 28.04 -69.13
CA ALA A 28 -30.16 27.63 -70.46
C ALA A 28 -30.60 28.71 -71.46
N CYS A 29 -29.65 29.47 -71.98
CA CYS A 29 -29.85 30.40 -73.08
C CYS A 29 -29.28 29.77 -74.36
N GLY A 30 -30.03 29.93 -75.44
CA GLY A 30 -29.93 29.14 -76.66
C GLY A 30 -28.57 29.18 -77.37
N GLY A 31 -28.15 28.00 -77.83
CA GLY A 31 -27.33 27.82 -79.02
C GLY A 31 -28.16 27.03 -80.01
N GLY A 32 -28.76 27.72 -80.99
CA GLY A 32 -29.55 27.10 -82.03
C GLY A 32 -28.65 26.36 -83.02
N LEU A 33 -29.02 25.13 -83.37
CA LEU A 33 -28.58 24.47 -84.58
C LEU A 33 -29.76 23.73 -85.22
N SER A 34 -29.77 23.87 -86.54
CA SER A 34 -30.61 23.26 -87.57
C SER A 34 -31.27 21.95 -87.16
N LYS A 35 -32.59 21.87 -87.37
CA LYS A 35 -33.33 20.61 -87.40
C LYS A 35 -33.09 19.99 -88.78
N ASP A 36 -31.95 19.31 -88.91
CA ASP A 36 -31.74 18.34 -89.98
C ASP A 36 -32.24 16.97 -89.51
N ASP A 37 -33.18 16.44 -90.28
CA ASP A 37 -33.80 15.13 -90.09
C ASP A 37 -32.78 14.07 -90.54
N SER A 38 -31.88 13.66 -89.63
CA SER A 38 -30.98 12.53 -89.81
C SER A 38 -30.49 11.98 -88.45
N ASP A 39 -30.96 10.78 -88.11
CA ASP A 39 -30.58 9.88 -87.00
C ASP A 39 -30.77 10.37 -85.55
N GLU A 40 -31.99 10.17 -85.00
CA GLU A 40 -32.19 10.07 -83.54
C GLU A 40 -31.47 8.81 -83.00
N ASN A 41 -30.18 8.96 -82.70
CA ASN A 41 -29.35 7.86 -82.19
C ASN A 41 -29.43 7.76 -80.66
N PHE A 42 -29.45 6.52 -80.17
CA PHE A 42 -29.35 6.20 -78.74
C PHE A 42 -28.11 6.84 -78.13
N ALA A 43 -28.28 7.69 -77.11
CA ALA A 43 -27.19 8.42 -76.48
C ALA A 43 -27.41 8.52 -74.96
N VAL A 44 -26.31 8.55 -74.20
CA VAL A 44 -26.31 8.76 -72.76
C VAL A 44 -25.46 9.98 -72.41
N ASN A 45 -25.90 10.77 -71.43
CA ASN A 45 -25.19 11.92 -70.88
C ASN A 45 -24.92 11.67 -69.39
N ALA A 46 -23.64 11.62 -69.02
CA ALA A 46 -23.15 11.37 -67.67
C ALA A 46 -23.17 12.61 -66.77
N GLY A 47 -23.42 13.79 -67.35
CA GLY A 47 -23.36 15.08 -66.67
C GLY A 47 -22.14 15.91 -67.07
N ARG A 48 -21.94 17.03 -66.36
CA ARG A 48 -20.76 17.91 -66.50
C ARG A 48 -19.66 17.50 -65.51
N ASP A 49 -18.44 17.97 -65.76
CA ASP A 49 -17.34 17.87 -64.78
C ASP A 49 -17.70 18.55 -63.45
N ARG A 50 -17.23 17.98 -62.34
CA ARG A 50 -17.53 18.45 -60.97
C ARG A 50 -16.33 18.23 -60.05
N SER A 51 -16.33 18.93 -58.93
CA SER A 51 -15.40 18.69 -57.82
C SER A 51 -16.16 18.32 -56.54
N ALA A 52 -15.49 17.59 -55.66
CA ALA A 52 -15.92 17.26 -54.31
C ALA A 52 -14.68 17.18 -53.40
N ALA A 53 -14.84 17.46 -52.11
CA ALA A 53 -13.80 17.13 -51.13
C ALA A 53 -13.64 15.61 -51.03
N GLU A 54 -12.54 15.15 -50.46
CA GLU A 54 -12.38 13.75 -50.07
C GLU A 54 -13.44 13.29 -49.07
N GLN A 55 -13.58 11.97 -48.93
CA GLN A 55 -14.51 11.31 -48.01
C GLN A 55 -15.98 11.78 -48.09
N THR A 56 -16.36 12.41 -49.19
CA THR A 56 -17.67 13.02 -49.38
C THR A 56 -18.54 12.13 -50.26
N ASP A 57 -19.81 11.96 -49.88
CA ASP A 57 -20.77 11.23 -50.70
C ASP A 57 -21.16 12.03 -51.96
N VAL A 58 -20.94 11.41 -53.11
CA VAL A 58 -21.26 11.95 -54.44
C VAL A 58 -22.38 11.14 -55.08
N SER A 59 -23.49 11.80 -55.36
CA SER A 59 -24.59 11.22 -56.15
C SER A 59 -24.30 11.32 -57.66
N LEU A 60 -24.38 10.19 -58.35
CA LEU A 60 -24.27 10.07 -59.81
C LEU A 60 -25.66 9.98 -60.44
N SER A 61 -25.83 10.52 -61.64
CA SER A 61 -27.06 10.40 -62.42
C SER A 61 -26.77 10.53 -63.91
N ALA A 62 -27.41 9.73 -64.75
CA ALA A 62 -27.33 9.83 -66.20
C ALA A 62 -28.68 10.18 -66.84
N GLN A 63 -28.64 10.75 -68.05
CA GLN A 63 -29.82 11.01 -68.89
C GLN A 63 -29.66 10.28 -70.22
N VAL A 64 -30.68 9.54 -70.65
CA VAL A 64 -30.67 8.79 -71.92
C VAL A 64 -31.66 9.41 -72.89
N SER A 65 -31.24 9.57 -74.13
CA SER A 65 -32.09 10.04 -75.23
C SER A 65 -32.40 8.89 -76.18
N PHE A 66 -33.66 8.83 -76.64
CA PHE A 66 -34.17 7.86 -77.61
C PHE A 66 -34.02 6.36 -77.23
N PRO A 67 -34.37 5.93 -76.00
CA PRO A 67 -34.29 4.52 -75.62
C PRO A 67 -35.37 3.67 -76.30
N SER A 68 -34.99 2.50 -76.81
CA SER A 68 -35.94 1.47 -77.24
C SER A 68 -36.19 0.49 -76.10
N GLY A 69 -37.17 0.82 -75.25
CA GLY A 69 -37.59 0.02 -74.09
C GLY A 69 -36.78 0.27 -72.82
N ALA A 70 -36.67 -0.75 -71.96
CA ALA A 70 -35.97 -0.64 -70.68
C ALA A 70 -34.46 -0.46 -70.89
N VAL A 71 -33.81 0.31 -70.02
CA VAL A 71 -32.37 0.61 -70.10
C VAL A 71 -31.66 0.04 -68.88
N VAL A 72 -30.51 -0.57 -69.11
CA VAL A 72 -29.59 -1.05 -68.08
C VAL A 72 -28.36 -0.15 -68.07
N TYR A 73 -27.97 0.32 -66.89
CA TYR A 73 -26.84 1.22 -66.67
C TYR A 73 -25.68 0.48 -66.00
N SER A 74 -24.45 0.87 -66.34
CA SER A 74 -23.23 0.39 -65.71
C SER A 74 -22.27 1.56 -65.54
N TRP A 75 -21.90 1.83 -64.28
CA TRP A 75 -20.95 2.88 -63.93
C TRP A 75 -19.56 2.30 -63.68
N SER A 76 -18.55 3.00 -64.16
CA SER A 76 -17.14 2.69 -63.89
C SER A 76 -16.34 3.98 -63.73
N SER A 77 -15.13 3.88 -63.18
CA SER A 77 -14.22 5.02 -63.12
C SER A 77 -12.78 4.62 -63.41
N THR A 78 -11.97 5.59 -63.84
CA THR A 78 -10.51 5.46 -63.95
C THR A 78 -9.83 6.68 -63.32
N PRO A 79 -9.00 6.52 -62.27
CA PRO A 79 -8.74 5.29 -61.50
C PRO A 79 -10.01 4.66 -60.91
N ALA A 80 -9.93 3.38 -60.49
CA ALA A 80 -11.11 2.65 -60.02
C ALA A 80 -11.61 3.18 -58.66
N LEU A 81 -12.90 3.49 -58.58
CA LEU A 81 -13.64 3.85 -57.39
C LEU A 81 -14.69 2.78 -57.10
N THR A 82 -15.03 2.61 -55.83
CA THR A 82 -16.19 1.80 -55.43
C THR A 82 -17.46 2.61 -55.67
N ILE A 83 -18.20 2.26 -56.71
CA ILE A 83 -19.50 2.85 -57.03
C ILE A 83 -20.60 1.88 -56.60
N THR A 84 -21.48 2.32 -55.69
CA THR A 84 -22.65 1.56 -55.26
C THR A 84 -23.80 1.83 -56.22
N HIS A 85 -24.30 0.78 -56.85
CA HIS A 85 -25.37 0.85 -57.84
C HIS A 85 -26.25 -0.40 -57.75
N ASP A 86 -27.08 -0.44 -56.70
CA ASP A 86 -27.84 -1.64 -56.33
C ASP A 86 -28.92 -2.03 -57.35
N ASP A 87 -29.48 -1.05 -58.07
CA ASP A 87 -30.47 -1.25 -59.12
C ASP A 87 -29.96 -0.68 -60.45
N ILE A 88 -29.50 -1.57 -61.32
CA ILE A 88 -28.97 -1.21 -62.64
C ILE A 88 -30.05 -0.77 -63.64
N SER A 89 -31.34 -0.83 -63.28
CA SER A 89 -32.43 -0.32 -64.11
C SER A 89 -32.70 1.18 -63.91
N ILE A 90 -32.09 1.79 -62.89
CA ILE A 90 -32.15 3.24 -62.65
C ILE A 90 -30.81 3.92 -62.96
N ALA A 91 -30.89 5.17 -63.42
CA ALA A 91 -29.73 5.93 -63.86
C ALA A 91 -28.86 6.49 -62.72
N THR A 92 -29.29 6.33 -61.46
CA THR A 92 -28.63 6.91 -60.28
C THR A 92 -27.76 5.89 -59.56
N ALA A 93 -26.56 6.32 -59.17
CA ALA A 93 -25.63 5.56 -58.35
C ALA A 93 -24.98 6.51 -57.32
N SER A 94 -24.20 5.98 -56.39
CA SER A 94 -23.45 6.79 -55.43
C SER A 94 -22.04 6.28 -55.26
N LEU A 95 -21.13 7.16 -54.86
CA LEU A 95 -19.80 6.81 -54.38
C LEU A 95 -19.44 7.72 -53.21
N THR A 96 -18.50 7.28 -52.39
CA THR A 96 -17.81 8.15 -51.42
C THR A 96 -16.43 8.42 -52.01
N THR A 97 -16.02 9.69 -52.09
CA THR A 97 -14.69 10.04 -52.61
C THR A 97 -13.61 9.46 -51.70
N PRO A 98 -12.50 8.95 -52.25
CA PRO A 98 -11.41 8.40 -51.44
C PRO A 98 -10.59 9.52 -50.80
N VAL A 99 -9.75 9.14 -49.83
CA VAL A 99 -8.72 10.03 -49.28
C VAL A 99 -7.69 10.36 -50.37
N VAL A 100 -7.36 11.64 -50.52
CA VAL A 100 -6.40 12.15 -51.49
C VAL A 100 -5.54 13.25 -50.87
N THR A 101 -4.23 13.19 -51.07
CA THR A 101 -3.29 14.22 -50.56
C THR A 101 -2.99 15.33 -51.59
N ALA A 102 -3.57 15.23 -52.79
CA ALA A 102 -3.56 16.26 -53.82
C ALA A 102 -4.81 16.13 -54.71
N ASP A 103 -5.14 17.20 -55.45
CA ASP A 103 -6.23 17.19 -56.45
C ASP A 103 -6.12 15.97 -57.38
N THR A 104 -7.04 15.02 -57.23
CA THR A 104 -7.01 13.76 -57.96
C THR A 104 -8.23 13.65 -58.86
N GLN A 105 -7.98 13.45 -60.15
CA GLN A 105 -9.04 13.37 -61.15
C GLN A 105 -9.44 11.91 -61.41
N TYR A 106 -10.74 11.67 -61.39
CA TYR A 106 -11.37 10.41 -61.76
C TYR A 106 -12.26 10.64 -62.97
N VAL A 107 -12.03 9.86 -64.03
CA VAL A 107 -12.93 9.84 -65.19
C VAL A 107 -14.03 8.83 -64.90
N VAL A 108 -15.24 9.32 -64.58
CA VAL A 108 -16.40 8.49 -64.29
C VAL A 108 -17.20 8.29 -65.57
N THR A 109 -17.41 7.05 -65.96
CA THR A 109 -18.08 6.66 -67.22
C THR A 109 -19.37 5.90 -66.90
N VAL A 110 -20.47 6.29 -67.56
CA VAL A 110 -21.69 5.49 -67.61
C VAL A 110 -21.83 4.85 -68.98
N SER A 111 -22.13 3.56 -69.00
CA SER A 111 -22.60 2.84 -70.18
C SER A 111 -24.07 2.51 -69.99
N ALA A 112 -24.91 2.85 -70.96
CA ALA A 112 -26.32 2.52 -70.98
C ALA A 112 -26.60 1.58 -72.15
N THR A 113 -27.42 0.55 -71.95
CA THR A 113 -27.85 -0.38 -72.99
C THR A 113 -29.37 -0.56 -72.93
N ASP A 114 -30.07 -0.35 -74.04
CA ASP A 114 -31.52 -0.55 -74.11
C ASP A 114 -31.91 -2.01 -74.45
N SER A 115 -33.22 -2.29 -74.42
CA SER A 115 -33.75 -3.63 -74.67
C SER A 115 -33.62 -4.11 -76.13
N ALA A 116 -33.28 -3.20 -77.06
CA ALA A 116 -32.96 -3.53 -78.46
C ALA A 116 -31.46 -3.82 -78.66
N GLY A 117 -30.64 -3.70 -77.61
CA GLY A 117 -29.20 -3.93 -77.64
C GLY A 117 -28.38 -2.73 -78.12
N GLN A 118 -29.00 -1.54 -78.25
CA GLN A 118 -28.26 -0.32 -78.54
C GLN A 118 -27.50 0.11 -77.29
N SER A 119 -26.24 0.52 -77.44
CA SER A 119 -25.40 0.97 -76.33
C SER A 119 -24.69 2.27 -76.64
N ALA A 120 -24.57 3.12 -75.62
CA ALA A 120 -23.85 4.38 -75.66
C ALA A 120 -23.12 4.57 -74.34
N SER A 121 -22.00 5.29 -74.38
CA SER A 121 -21.24 5.66 -73.19
C SER A 121 -20.89 7.13 -73.19
N ASN A 122 -20.82 7.72 -72.00
CA ASN A 122 -20.35 9.07 -71.80
C ASN A 122 -19.66 9.18 -70.45
N SER A 123 -18.76 10.15 -70.32
CA SER A 123 -17.96 10.35 -69.11
C SER A 123 -17.93 11.81 -68.70
N PHE A 124 -17.66 12.03 -67.42
CA PHE A 124 -17.31 13.32 -66.84
C PHE A 124 -16.08 13.14 -65.92
N THR A 125 -15.40 14.24 -65.62
CA THR A 125 -14.28 14.29 -64.69
C THR A 125 -14.77 14.69 -63.30
N LEU A 126 -14.54 13.83 -62.31
CA LEU A 126 -14.67 14.13 -60.90
C LEU A 126 -13.29 14.49 -60.35
N THR A 127 -13.08 15.76 -59.97
CA THR A 127 -11.88 16.18 -59.25
C THR A 127 -12.13 16.08 -57.76
N VAL A 128 -11.44 15.16 -57.09
CA VAL A 128 -11.45 15.07 -55.62
C VAL A 128 -10.34 15.97 -55.09
N THR A 129 -10.69 16.89 -54.20
CA THR A 129 -9.75 17.82 -53.56
C THR A 129 -9.47 17.38 -52.12
N PRO A 130 -8.22 17.44 -51.63
CA PRO A 130 -7.90 17.21 -50.22
C PRO A 130 -8.64 18.21 -49.32
N ASP A 131 -9.00 17.79 -48.11
CA ASP A 131 -9.62 18.59 -47.05
C ASP A 131 -9.10 18.13 -45.68
N ASN A 132 -7.82 18.44 -45.41
CA ASN A 132 -7.12 18.12 -44.16
C ASN A 132 -7.06 19.35 -43.22
N LEU A 133 -7.48 19.20 -41.95
CA LEU A 133 -7.27 20.16 -40.87
C LEU A 133 -6.00 19.81 -40.08
N PRO A 134 -5.19 20.80 -39.65
CA PRO A 134 -4.03 20.49 -38.83
C PRO A 134 -4.44 19.92 -37.46
N PRO A 135 -3.62 19.04 -36.88
CA PRO A 135 -3.86 18.49 -35.56
C PRO A 135 -3.78 19.59 -34.49
N THR A 136 -4.09 19.25 -33.23
CA THR A 136 -3.86 20.11 -32.06
C THR A 136 -2.79 19.52 -31.16
N ALA A 137 -1.64 20.19 -31.05
CA ALA A 137 -0.53 19.79 -30.20
C ALA A 137 -0.79 20.16 -28.74
N ILE A 138 -0.68 19.19 -27.82
CA ILE A 138 -0.88 19.39 -26.38
C ILE A 138 0.28 18.77 -25.61
N ILE A 139 0.92 19.57 -24.75
CA ILE A 139 1.90 19.11 -23.78
C ILE A 139 1.26 19.09 -22.39
N THR A 140 1.40 17.97 -21.69
CA THR A 140 1.03 17.84 -20.28
C THR A 140 2.24 17.51 -19.44
N LEU A 141 2.37 18.18 -18.29
CA LEU A 141 3.44 17.99 -17.32
C LEU A 141 2.86 18.20 -15.92
N SER A 142 3.16 17.28 -15.00
CA SER A 142 2.72 17.40 -13.61
C SER A 142 3.55 18.47 -12.88
N ASP A 143 2.90 19.27 -12.03
CA ASP A 143 3.59 20.18 -11.13
C ASP A 143 4.35 19.40 -10.04
N TRP A 144 5.46 19.99 -9.58
CA TRP A 144 6.19 19.45 -8.43
C TRP A 144 5.46 19.82 -7.13
N PRO A 145 5.30 18.88 -6.17
CA PRO A 145 4.67 19.19 -4.90
C PRO A 145 5.45 20.29 -4.16
N ASP A 146 4.73 21.13 -3.43
CA ASP A 146 5.29 22.17 -2.55
C ASP A 146 6.17 23.25 -3.24
N LEU A 147 6.17 23.29 -4.58
CA LEU A 147 6.75 24.37 -5.37
C LEU A 147 5.67 25.13 -6.16
N PRO A 148 5.92 26.39 -6.56
CA PRO A 148 5.03 27.10 -7.48
C PRO A 148 4.87 26.33 -8.80
N PRO A 149 3.66 26.33 -9.42
CA PRO A 149 3.42 25.65 -10.68
C PRO A 149 4.46 25.96 -11.75
N GLY A 150 4.90 24.93 -12.48
CA GLY A 150 5.97 25.03 -13.48
C GLY A 150 7.39 25.25 -12.92
N THR A 151 7.60 25.11 -11.62
CA THR A 151 8.93 25.18 -10.98
C THR A 151 9.36 23.80 -10.48
N TYR A 152 10.61 23.42 -10.75
CA TYR A 152 11.14 22.09 -10.46
C TYR A 152 12.53 22.15 -9.79
N PRO A 153 12.87 21.20 -8.91
CA PRO A 153 14.22 21.07 -8.35
C PRO A 153 15.29 20.84 -9.43
N ALA A 154 16.56 21.06 -9.11
CA ALA A 154 17.67 20.61 -9.94
C ALA A 154 17.94 19.10 -9.77
N GLY A 155 18.40 18.44 -10.83
CA GLY A 155 18.83 17.03 -10.78
C GLY A 155 17.68 16.00 -10.67
N VAL A 156 16.44 16.39 -10.93
CA VAL A 156 15.27 15.49 -11.01
C VAL A 156 14.92 15.14 -12.45
N SER A 157 14.27 13.98 -12.64
CA SER A 157 13.77 13.52 -13.94
C SER A 157 12.31 13.96 -14.14
N LEU A 158 12.00 14.54 -15.31
CA LEU A 158 10.68 15.03 -15.68
C LEU A 158 10.18 14.34 -16.95
N THR A 159 8.89 14.07 -17.03
CA THR A 159 8.23 13.48 -18.21
C THR A 159 7.20 14.45 -18.78
N PHE A 160 7.47 14.97 -19.98
CA PHE A 160 6.53 15.75 -20.78
C PHE A 160 5.71 14.79 -21.64
N ASP A 161 4.39 14.89 -21.56
CA ASP A 161 3.47 13.97 -22.21
C ASP A 161 2.69 14.67 -23.33
N GLY A 162 2.97 14.25 -24.57
CA GLY A 162 2.34 14.75 -25.80
C GLY A 162 1.12 13.95 -26.26
N ARG A 163 0.76 12.87 -25.56
CA ARG A 163 -0.28 11.91 -25.99
C ARG A 163 -1.71 12.46 -25.94
N ASN A 164 -1.90 13.63 -25.32
CA ASN A 164 -3.18 14.34 -25.34
C ASN A 164 -3.37 15.17 -26.62
N SER A 165 -2.40 15.20 -27.53
CA SER A 165 -2.57 15.79 -28.86
C SER A 165 -3.60 14.98 -29.66
N SER A 166 -4.40 15.65 -30.50
CA SER A 166 -5.52 15.04 -31.22
C SER A 166 -5.76 15.70 -32.56
N ASP A 167 -6.33 14.97 -33.50
CA ASP A 167 -6.81 15.53 -34.77
C ASP A 167 -8.33 15.37 -34.91
N SER A 168 -9.01 16.39 -35.45
CA SER A 168 -10.48 16.48 -35.38
C SER A 168 -11.21 15.80 -36.54
N ASP A 169 -10.53 15.64 -37.66
CA ASP A 169 -10.92 14.96 -38.89
C ASP A 169 -10.12 13.68 -39.13
N GLY A 170 -9.14 13.38 -38.27
CA GLY A 170 -8.52 12.08 -38.15
C GLY A 170 -9.58 10.97 -38.00
N THR A 171 -9.57 10.01 -38.94
CA THR A 171 -10.56 8.90 -38.96
C THR A 171 -9.97 7.56 -38.52
N SER A 172 -8.67 7.54 -38.20
CA SER A 172 -7.89 6.35 -37.83
C SER A 172 -7.63 6.30 -36.32
N SER A 173 -7.15 5.17 -35.80
CA SER A 173 -6.65 5.09 -34.42
C SER A 173 -5.24 5.70 -34.25
N GLU A 174 -4.67 6.24 -35.33
CA GLU A 174 -3.33 6.82 -35.42
C GLU A 174 -3.43 8.25 -35.99
N GLU A 175 -4.40 9.03 -35.48
CA GLU A 175 -4.67 10.43 -35.86
C GLU A 175 -3.41 11.33 -35.82
N ILE A 176 -2.43 10.97 -34.98
CA ILE A 176 -1.10 11.58 -34.96
C ILE A 176 -0.07 10.54 -35.40
N SER A 177 0.65 10.84 -36.48
CA SER A 177 1.62 9.95 -37.11
C SER A 177 3.07 10.19 -36.67
N ALA A 178 3.41 11.39 -36.20
CA ALA A 178 4.75 11.74 -35.73
C ALA A 178 4.75 12.78 -34.59
N TRP A 179 5.79 12.71 -33.75
CA TRP A 179 6.09 13.68 -32.70
C TRP A 179 7.52 14.16 -32.88
N VAL A 180 7.77 15.45 -32.71
CA VAL A 180 9.12 16.02 -32.71
C VAL A 180 9.24 17.02 -31.58
N TRP A 181 10.09 16.68 -30.62
CA TRP A 181 10.46 17.55 -29.51
C TRP A 181 11.72 18.35 -29.85
N GLN A 182 11.72 19.63 -29.50
CA GLN A 182 12.92 20.48 -29.58
C GLN A 182 13.03 21.33 -28.33
N GLN A 183 14.25 21.63 -27.93
CA GLN A 183 14.50 22.63 -26.89
C GLN A 183 14.87 23.95 -27.55
N THR A 184 14.17 25.02 -27.14
CA THR A 184 14.31 26.35 -27.74
C THR A 184 14.98 27.36 -26.81
N THR A 185 15.07 27.07 -25.51
CA THR A 185 15.70 27.95 -24.51
C THR A 185 16.28 27.13 -23.35
N GLY A 186 17.35 27.64 -22.74
CA GLY A 186 18.01 27.05 -21.57
C GLY A 186 19.20 26.16 -21.91
N ASP A 187 19.80 25.57 -20.88
CA ASP A 187 20.91 24.60 -21.02
C ASP A 187 20.43 23.32 -21.70
N ASP A 188 21.22 22.78 -22.62
CA ASP A 188 20.85 21.58 -23.40
C ASP A 188 20.69 20.35 -22.51
N VAL A 189 19.47 19.82 -22.46
CA VAL A 189 19.10 18.57 -21.76
C VAL A 189 18.60 17.49 -22.73
N LEU A 190 18.69 17.71 -24.05
CA LEU A 190 18.24 16.76 -25.07
C LEU A 190 19.38 15.94 -25.66
N THR A 191 20.64 16.27 -25.37
CA THR A 191 21.79 15.48 -25.85
C THR A 191 21.66 14.01 -25.41
N GLY A 192 21.50 13.12 -26.40
CA GLY A 192 21.38 11.67 -26.18
C GLY A 192 19.97 11.19 -25.81
N ILE A 193 18.97 12.07 -25.83
CA ILE A 193 17.56 11.75 -25.59
C ILE A 193 16.85 11.57 -26.93
N GLU A 194 15.95 10.59 -27.01
CA GLU A 194 15.06 10.41 -28.17
C GLU A 194 14.01 11.52 -28.18
N THR A 195 13.96 12.28 -29.26
CA THR A 195 13.07 13.45 -29.41
C THR A 195 11.90 13.18 -30.36
N ASP A 196 11.70 11.94 -30.81
CA ASP A 196 10.68 11.57 -31.80
C ASP A 196 9.55 10.70 -31.21
N GLN A 197 9.46 10.65 -29.88
CA GLN A 197 8.47 9.87 -29.15
C GLN A 197 7.28 10.71 -28.67
N SER A 198 6.15 10.06 -28.39
CA SER A 198 4.95 10.73 -27.84
C SER A 198 5.14 11.30 -26.42
N THR A 199 6.22 10.93 -25.75
CA THR A 199 6.65 11.47 -24.46
C THR A 199 8.12 11.84 -24.50
N LEU A 200 8.50 12.92 -23.83
CA LEU A 200 9.89 13.35 -23.67
C LEU A 200 10.30 13.24 -22.19
N VAL A 201 11.41 12.55 -21.92
CA VAL A 201 11.98 12.44 -20.57
C VAL A 201 13.30 13.19 -20.51
N ILE A 202 13.45 14.10 -19.55
CA ILE A 202 14.66 14.90 -19.35
C ILE A 202 15.08 14.89 -17.88
N ASP A 203 16.37 15.01 -17.64
CA ASP A 203 16.92 15.33 -16.32
C ASP A 203 17.20 16.84 -16.23
N THR A 204 16.70 17.47 -15.19
CA THR A 204 16.90 18.90 -14.95
C THR A 204 18.36 19.20 -14.59
N PRO A 205 18.96 20.27 -15.14
CA PRO A 205 20.38 20.54 -14.96
C PRO A 205 20.68 21.03 -13.54
N ILE A 206 21.85 20.68 -13.01
CA ILE A 206 22.35 21.17 -11.72
C ILE A 206 23.32 22.33 -11.98
N THR A 207 22.88 23.56 -11.71
CA THR A 207 23.65 24.77 -11.99
C THR A 207 23.53 25.82 -10.87
N ASP A 208 24.47 26.77 -10.81
CA ASP A 208 24.50 27.81 -9.78
C ASP A 208 23.37 28.86 -9.90
N ALA A 209 22.65 28.89 -11.03
CA ALA A 209 21.61 29.87 -11.31
C ALA A 209 20.31 29.17 -11.69
N ARG A 210 19.17 29.80 -11.40
CA ARG A 210 17.88 29.32 -11.89
C ARG A 210 17.86 29.36 -13.42
N GLN A 211 17.33 28.30 -14.03
CA GLN A 211 17.26 28.15 -15.47
C GLN A 211 15.80 28.17 -15.93
N THR A 212 15.55 28.75 -17.10
CA THR A 212 14.28 28.57 -17.81
C THR A 212 14.53 27.67 -19.00
N LEU A 213 13.92 26.49 -18.99
CA LEU A 213 13.94 25.57 -20.13
C LEU A 213 12.63 25.70 -20.90
N THR A 214 12.71 25.77 -22.23
CA THR A 214 11.50 25.79 -23.07
C THR A 214 11.60 24.71 -24.13
N PHE A 215 10.56 23.88 -24.19
CA PHE A 215 10.42 22.79 -25.14
C PHE A 215 9.28 23.07 -26.10
N SER A 216 9.46 22.76 -27.37
CA SER A 216 8.39 22.74 -28.37
C SER A 216 8.10 21.29 -28.77
N LEU A 217 6.82 20.96 -28.88
CA LEU A 217 6.32 19.72 -29.47
C LEU A 217 5.65 20.07 -30.79
N THR A 218 6.16 19.52 -31.88
CA THR A 218 5.48 19.48 -33.17
C THR A 218 4.86 18.11 -33.35
N VAL A 219 3.56 18.05 -33.66
CA VAL A 219 2.85 16.81 -34.01
C VAL A 219 2.42 16.87 -35.47
N THR A 220 2.51 15.74 -36.16
CA THR A 220 2.08 15.59 -37.55
C THR A 220 0.92 14.60 -37.61
N ASP A 221 -0.16 14.94 -38.30
CA ASP A 221 -1.30 14.03 -38.53
C ASP A 221 -0.94 12.93 -39.56
N ASP A 222 -1.89 12.04 -39.89
CA ASP A 222 -1.69 10.96 -40.87
C ASP A 222 -1.69 11.43 -42.34
N GLU A 223 -2.04 12.68 -42.60
CA GLU A 223 -2.10 13.32 -43.91
C GLU A 223 -0.96 14.34 -44.15
N GLY A 224 -0.11 14.55 -43.15
CA GLY A 224 1.10 15.37 -43.17
C GLY A 224 0.95 16.82 -42.72
N ALA A 225 -0.20 17.27 -42.19
CA ALA A 225 -0.28 18.61 -41.60
C ALA A 225 0.25 18.59 -40.15
N GLU A 226 0.69 19.76 -39.70
CA GLU A 226 1.44 19.90 -38.46
C GLU A 226 0.86 21.01 -37.57
N ASP A 227 0.94 20.79 -36.26
CA ASP A 227 0.76 21.84 -35.25
C ASP A 227 1.89 21.81 -34.23
N THR A 228 2.20 22.96 -33.63
CA THR A 228 3.29 23.11 -32.68
C THR A 228 2.85 23.86 -31.45
N THR A 229 3.16 23.29 -30.28
CA THR A 229 2.94 23.93 -28.98
C THR A 229 4.23 24.00 -28.18
N THR A 230 4.27 24.85 -27.15
CA THR A 230 5.47 25.06 -26.33
C THR A 230 5.15 24.98 -24.84
N GLN A 231 6.06 24.39 -24.07
CA GLN A 231 6.02 24.37 -22.61
C GLN A 231 7.33 24.92 -22.04
N SER A 232 7.22 25.93 -21.16
CA SER A 232 8.35 26.44 -20.38
C SER A 232 8.30 25.93 -18.94
N ILE A 233 9.46 25.64 -18.38
CA ILE A 233 9.63 25.30 -16.96
C ILE A 233 10.75 26.15 -16.35
N THR A 234 10.67 26.37 -15.04
CA THR A 234 11.74 26.97 -14.24
C THR A 234 12.42 25.89 -13.42
N VAL A 235 13.73 25.73 -13.58
CA VAL A 235 14.55 24.83 -12.76
C VAL A 235 15.26 25.66 -11.69
N LEU A 236 15.16 25.23 -10.44
CA LEU A 236 15.85 25.85 -9.31
C LEU A 236 17.37 25.77 -9.48
N SER A 237 18.11 26.71 -8.88
CA SER A 237 19.56 26.57 -8.78
C SER A 237 19.89 25.44 -7.80
N LEU A 238 21.13 24.96 -7.84
CA LEU A 238 21.63 23.98 -6.87
C LEU A 238 21.52 24.48 -5.42
N SER A 239 21.63 25.79 -5.19
CA SER A 239 21.54 26.39 -3.85
C SER A 239 20.11 26.55 -3.35
N ASP A 240 19.14 26.64 -4.27
CA ASP A 240 17.72 26.85 -3.97
C ASP A 240 16.94 25.53 -4.00
N THR A 241 17.59 24.43 -4.37
CA THR A 241 16.96 23.10 -4.48
C THR A 241 16.89 22.46 -3.09
N PRO A 242 15.68 22.32 -2.51
CA PRO A 242 15.54 21.76 -1.17
C PRO A 242 15.86 20.26 -1.14
N PRO A 243 16.25 19.71 0.03
CA PRO A 243 16.34 18.27 0.22
C PRO A 243 14.94 17.62 0.19
N GLU A 244 14.91 16.32 -0.04
CA GLU A 244 13.74 15.47 0.16
C GLU A 244 13.82 14.87 1.57
N VAL A 245 12.73 14.94 2.33
CA VAL A 245 12.64 14.45 3.71
C VAL A 245 11.35 13.64 3.86
N ASP A 246 11.45 12.46 4.45
CA ASP A 246 10.32 11.57 4.74
C ASP A 246 10.43 11.13 6.21
N ALA A 247 9.42 11.48 7.01
CA ALA A 247 9.34 11.12 8.42
C ALA A 247 9.03 9.62 8.61
N GLY A 248 8.44 8.97 7.62
CA GLY A 248 7.98 7.58 7.67
C GLY A 248 6.49 7.47 7.97
N ILE A 249 6.07 6.28 8.39
CA ILE A 249 4.64 5.94 8.47
C ILE A 249 4.01 6.24 9.83
N ASP A 250 2.71 6.56 9.79
CA ASP A 250 1.85 6.66 10.98
C ASP A 250 1.82 5.36 11.78
N GLN A 251 1.75 5.48 13.11
CA GLN A 251 1.83 4.35 14.05
C GLN A 251 0.72 4.36 15.10
N ALA A 252 0.39 3.18 15.61
CA ALA A 252 -0.47 3.02 16.78
C ALA A 252 0.11 1.97 17.74
N LEU A 253 0.24 2.33 19.01
CA LEU A 253 0.93 1.54 20.02
C LEU A 253 0.45 1.85 21.43
N PHE A 254 0.94 1.11 22.41
CA PHE A 254 0.61 1.34 23.81
C PHE A 254 1.64 2.23 24.52
N SER A 255 1.20 2.83 25.62
CA SER A 255 2.04 3.62 26.53
C SER A 255 3.33 2.89 26.88
N GLY A 256 4.46 3.61 26.85
CA GLY A 256 5.77 3.09 27.19
C GLY A 256 6.44 2.16 26.17
N GLU A 257 5.74 1.76 25.10
CA GLU A 257 6.38 1.08 23.97
C GLU A 257 7.30 2.03 23.19
N ARG A 258 8.21 1.47 22.39
CA ARG A 258 9.11 2.25 21.52
C ARG A 258 8.39 2.66 20.23
N ILE A 259 8.38 3.96 19.96
CA ILE A 259 7.94 4.58 18.71
C ILE A 259 9.11 4.50 17.73
N VAL A 260 8.90 3.88 16.58
CA VAL A 260 9.93 3.77 15.53
C VAL A 260 10.00 5.09 14.77
N LEU A 261 11.15 5.75 14.75
CA LEU A 261 11.35 6.97 13.98
C LEU A 261 12.39 6.67 12.88
N ALA A 262 11.93 6.04 11.80
CA ALA A 262 12.79 5.56 10.71
C ALA A 262 12.71 6.51 9.51
N GLY A 263 13.08 7.76 9.72
CA GLY A 263 13.00 8.79 8.69
C GLY A 263 14.19 8.78 7.74
N THR A 264 14.03 9.45 6.61
CA THR A 264 15.07 9.62 5.59
C THR A 264 15.22 11.08 5.18
N ALA A 265 16.43 11.44 4.74
CA ALA A 265 16.71 12.74 4.15
C ALA A 265 17.75 12.59 3.03
N SER A 266 17.44 13.06 1.84
CA SER A 266 18.28 12.95 0.64
C SER A 266 18.23 14.22 -0.20
N SER A 267 19.15 14.35 -1.15
CA SER A 267 19.10 15.42 -2.14
C SER A 267 19.58 14.89 -3.49
N THR A 268 18.96 15.36 -4.56
CA THR A 268 19.42 15.16 -5.93
C THR A 268 20.64 16.01 -6.27
N VAL A 269 20.97 17.01 -5.44
CA VAL A 269 22.14 17.88 -5.58
C VAL A 269 23.27 17.38 -4.68
N PRO A 270 24.36 16.81 -5.23
CA PRO A 270 25.45 16.25 -4.42
C PRO A 270 26.11 17.28 -3.48
N ASP A 271 26.23 18.53 -3.93
CA ASP A 271 26.88 19.62 -3.19
C ASP A 271 26.05 20.13 -2.00
N ALA A 272 24.76 19.76 -1.93
CA ALA A 272 23.87 20.07 -0.81
C ALA A 272 24.14 19.18 0.42
N THR A 273 25.01 18.18 0.31
CA THR A 273 25.34 17.26 1.41
C THR A 273 26.48 17.78 2.31
N PRO A 274 26.56 17.36 3.60
CA PRO A 274 25.62 16.49 4.32
C PRO A 274 24.32 17.21 4.68
N ILE A 275 23.22 16.44 4.77
CA ILE A 275 21.94 16.94 5.29
C ILE A 275 21.92 16.64 6.79
N THR A 276 21.69 17.66 7.61
CA THR A 276 21.45 17.51 9.05
C THR A 276 19.99 17.24 9.30
N THR A 277 19.67 16.38 10.28
CA THR A 277 18.28 16.03 10.61
C THR A 277 17.99 16.30 12.06
N LEU A 278 16.73 16.64 12.37
CA LEU A 278 16.25 16.84 13.73
C LEU A 278 14.81 16.36 13.87
N TRP A 279 14.59 15.46 14.83
CA TRP A 279 13.27 15.05 15.28
C TRP A 279 12.75 15.97 16.38
N THR A 280 11.52 16.47 16.20
CA THR A 280 10.74 17.16 17.22
C THR A 280 9.33 16.55 17.31
N TYR A 281 8.54 16.97 18.31
CA TYR A 281 7.16 16.53 18.45
C TYR A 281 6.27 17.68 18.94
N SER A 282 4.96 17.54 18.70
CA SER A 282 3.94 18.37 19.33
C SER A 282 2.85 17.49 19.96
N GLY A 283 2.33 17.94 21.11
CA GLY A 283 1.32 17.23 21.89
C GLY A 283 1.42 17.53 23.39
N ASP A 284 0.36 17.22 24.13
CA ASP A 284 0.29 17.46 25.58
C ASP A 284 1.10 16.44 26.39
N ALA A 285 1.39 15.27 25.82
CA ALA A 285 2.19 14.23 26.43
C ALA A 285 3.60 14.22 25.80
N ALA A 286 4.63 14.18 26.66
CA ALA A 286 6.02 14.30 26.23
C ALA A 286 6.68 12.93 26.02
N PRO A 287 6.90 12.46 24.77
CA PRO A 287 7.76 11.32 24.50
C PRO A 287 9.24 11.67 24.78
N GLN A 288 10.04 10.66 25.08
CA GLN A 288 11.50 10.79 25.14
C GLN A 288 12.10 10.34 23.80
N ILE A 289 12.56 11.27 22.98
CA ILE A 289 13.27 10.97 21.72
C ILE A 289 14.72 10.65 22.02
N ILE A 290 15.19 9.46 21.62
CA ILE A 290 16.59 9.08 21.72
C ILE A 290 17.34 9.63 20.50
N ASN A 291 18.52 10.22 20.68
CA ASN A 291 19.36 10.77 19.59
C ASN A 291 18.56 11.53 18.51
N PRO A 292 17.88 12.64 18.85
CA PRO A 292 16.95 13.31 17.93
C PRO A 292 17.62 13.87 16.66
N ASN A 293 18.95 13.98 16.61
CA ASN A 293 19.68 14.44 15.42
C ASN A 293 20.00 13.31 14.41
N THR A 294 19.46 12.11 14.62
CA THR A 294 19.63 10.95 13.74
C THR A 294 18.29 10.63 13.10
N ALA A 295 18.23 10.58 11.76
CA ALA A 295 17.00 10.31 11.02
C ALA A 295 16.38 8.94 11.37
N ASP A 296 17.22 7.90 11.52
CA ASP A 296 16.84 6.57 11.99
C ASP A 296 17.10 6.43 13.50
N THR A 297 16.05 6.59 14.29
CA THR A 297 16.07 6.54 15.75
C THR A 297 14.74 6.07 16.33
N TYR A 298 14.52 6.22 17.64
CA TYR A 298 13.26 5.87 18.29
C TYR A 298 12.93 6.84 19.41
N ALA A 299 11.67 6.83 19.82
CA ALA A 299 11.21 7.51 21.02
C ALA A 299 10.52 6.54 21.98
N ILE A 300 10.43 6.89 23.26
CA ILE A 300 9.64 6.15 24.24
C ILE A 300 8.27 6.82 24.32
N ALA A 301 7.20 6.05 24.08
CA ALA A 301 5.84 6.56 24.16
C ALA A 301 5.51 6.99 25.60
N PRO A 302 4.88 8.15 25.82
CA PRO A 302 4.49 8.59 27.15
C PRO A 302 3.40 7.67 27.73
N LEU A 303 3.26 7.70 29.06
CA LEU A 303 2.12 7.08 29.73
C LEU A 303 0.87 7.95 29.55
N VAL A 304 -0.22 7.36 29.09
CA VAL A 304 -1.49 8.07 28.85
C VAL A 304 -2.68 7.31 29.46
N ASP A 305 -3.65 8.05 30.01
CA ASP A 305 -4.88 7.47 30.59
C ASP A 305 -6.02 7.31 29.57
N SER A 306 -5.88 7.95 28.40
CA SER A 306 -6.77 7.80 27.26
C SER A 306 -5.98 7.83 25.96
N ALA A 307 -6.57 7.32 24.88
CA ALA A 307 -5.95 7.37 23.56
C ALA A 307 -5.57 8.82 23.20
N THR A 308 -4.29 9.04 22.94
CA THR A 308 -3.67 10.36 22.73
C THR A 308 -2.89 10.33 21.44
N THR A 309 -3.04 11.38 20.63
CA THR A 309 -2.31 11.53 19.37
C THR A 309 -1.11 12.46 19.58
N LEU A 310 0.05 12.04 19.07
CA LEU A 310 1.27 12.84 18.98
C LEU A 310 1.61 13.04 17.51
N ASP A 311 2.03 14.25 17.14
CA ASP A 311 2.55 14.53 15.80
C ASP A 311 4.07 14.73 15.94
N PHE A 312 4.85 13.91 15.24
CA PHE A 312 6.32 13.97 15.19
C PHE A 312 6.74 14.64 13.89
N TYR A 313 7.80 15.44 13.95
CA TYR A 313 8.32 16.20 12.81
C TYR A 313 9.79 15.85 12.60
N LEU A 314 10.14 15.47 11.37
CA LEU A 314 11.53 15.35 10.93
C LEU A 314 11.86 16.56 10.06
N THR A 315 12.77 17.40 10.55
CA THR A 315 13.32 18.51 9.77
C THR A 315 14.68 18.11 9.22
N GLY A 316 14.86 18.22 7.90
CA GLY A 316 16.14 18.09 7.21
C GLY A 316 16.63 19.45 6.71
N GLU A 317 17.86 19.82 7.05
CA GLU A 317 18.53 21.03 6.58
C GLU A 317 19.77 20.65 5.75
N ASP A 318 19.85 21.14 4.52
CA ASP A 318 20.98 20.91 3.64
C ASP A 318 22.14 21.90 3.89
N ARG A 319 23.26 21.72 3.17
CA ARG A 319 24.44 22.59 3.30
C ARG A 319 24.23 24.03 2.85
N PHE A 320 23.21 24.29 2.03
CA PHE A 320 22.84 25.63 1.56
C PHE A 320 21.84 26.32 2.50
N GLY A 321 21.35 25.62 3.53
CA GLY A 321 20.39 26.12 4.51
C GLY A 321 18.93 25.96 4.06
N ASN A 322 18.65 25.13 3.06
CA ASN A 322 17.28 24.76 2.72
C ASN A 322 16.76 23.77 3.75
N GLU A 323 15.61 24.11 4.35
CA GLU A 323 14.94 23.27 5.34
C GLU A 323 13.64 22.70 4.78
N VAL A 324 13.46 21.39 4.92
CA VAL A 324 12.19 20.70 4.67
C VAL A 324 11.80 19.95 5.92
N THR A 325 10.50 19.99 6.25
CA THR A 325 9.95 19.26 7.39
C THR A 325 8.82 18.38 6.92
N ASP A 326 8.93 17.09 7.24
CA ASP A 326 7.83 16.14 7.12
C ASP A 326 7.36 15.68 8.50
N HIS A 327 6.18 15.08 8.58
CA HIS A 327 5.58 14.65 9.84
C HIS A 327 4.90 13.29 9.75
N LEU A 328 4.88 12.58 10.87
CA LEU A 328 4.07 11.38 11.07
C LEU A 328 3.21 11.51 12.32
N ARG A 329 2.13 10.75 12.36
CA ARG A 329 1.20 10.69 13.49
C ARG A 329 1.34 9.40 14.27
N VAL A 330 1.39 9.51 15.60
CA VAL A 330 1.40 8.37 16.52
C VAL A 330 0.18 8.39 17.43
N LEU A 331 -0.63 7.33 17.38
CA LEU A 331 -1.70 7.07 18.33
C LEU A 331 -1.19 6.24 19.50
N VAL A 332 -1.03 6.86 20.67
CA VAL A 332 -0.65 6.19 21.91
C VAL A 332 -1.90 5.82 22.70
N ARG A 333 -2.06 4.54 23.04
CA ARG A 333 -3.15 4.02 23.88
C ARG A 333 -2.68 3.76 25.31
N PRO A 334 -3.57 3.79 26.31
CA PRO A 334 -3.22 3.37 27.67
C PRO A 334 -2.68 1.95 27.69
N PHE A 335 -1.63 1.71 28.49
CA PHE A 335 -1.09 0.36 28.64
C PHE A 335 -2.20 -0.58 29.18
N PRO A 336 -2.41 -1.75 28.55
CA PRO A 336 -3.52 -2.61 28.92
C PRO A 336 -3.33 -3.19 30.33
N LEU A 337 -4.45 -3.47 31.00
CA LEU A 337 -4.43 -4.23 32.25
C LEU A 337 -3.87 -5.63 31.97
N ARG A 338 -2.84 -5.98 32.71
CA ARG A 338 -2.16 -7.27 32.62
C ARG A 338 -2.91 -8.32 33.42
N VAL A 339 -3.05 -9.52 32.85
CA VAL A 339 -3.66 -10.68 33.53
C VAL A 339 -2.67 -11.84 33.70
N LEU A 340 -1.51 -11.74 33.06
CA LEU A 340 -0.37 -12.65 33.14
C LEU A 340 0.91 -11.81 33.15
N ASN A 341 1.97 -12.36 33.75
CA ASN A 341 3.30 -11.79 33.57
C ASN A 341 3.70 -11.80 32.10
N ASP A 342 4.57 -10.86 31.76
CA ASP A 342 5.22 -10.82 30.47
C ASP A 342 6.37 -11.85 30.40
N THR A 343 7.03 -11.97 29.26
CA THR A 343 8.00 -13.06 29.01
C THR A 343 9.35 -12.86 29.70
N GLY A 344 9.67 -11.64 30.14
CA GLY A 344 11.00 -11.24 30.58
C GLY A 344 11.97 -10.93 29.44
N MET A 345 11.55 -10.95 28.18
CA MET A 345 12.46 -10.77 27.04
C MET A 345 12.72 -9.29 26.75
N THR A 346 13.98 -8.88 26.86
CA THR A 346 14.43 -7.51 26.48
C THR A 346 15.31 -7.49 25.23
N GLN A 347 15.76 -8.66 24.78
CA GLN A 347 16.58 -8.78 23.58
C GLN A 347 15.71 -8.72 22.31
N GLN A 348 16.31 -8.18 21.26
CA GLN A 348 15.78 -8.13 19.91
C GLN A 348 16.65 -9.01 19.00
N ALA A 349 16.22 -9.21 17.77
CA ALA A 349 16.90 -10.00 16.77
C ALA A 349 16.97 -9.25 15.44
N THR A 350 17.97 -9.63 14.66
CA THR A 350 18.15 -9.31 13.26
C THR A 350 18.05 -10.61 12.45
N ASN A 351 18.30 -10.54 11.14
CA ASN A 351 18.38 -11.73 10.29
C ASN A 351 19.42 -12.78 10.76
N SER A 352 20.44 -12.41 11.54
CA SER A 352 21.58 -13.29 11.83
C SER A 352 22.06 -13.30 13.29
N ALA A 353 21.56 -12.40 14.14
CA ALA A 353 22.02 -12.28 15.51
C ALA A 353 20.97 -11.68 16.45
N LEU A 354 21.10 -11.98 17.74
CA LEU A 354 20.45 -11.26 18.83
C LEU A 354 21.15 -9.91 19.09
N SER A 355 20.40 -8.93 19.55
CA SER A 355 20.84 -7.58 19.85
C SER A 355 20.14 -7.03 21.09
N THR A 356 20.83 -6.18 21.84
CA THR A 356 20.25 -5.38 22.93
C THR A 356 19.94 -3.94 22.51
N THR A 357 20.27 -3.57 21.27
CA THR A 357 19.95 -2.24 20.72
C THR A 357 18.67 -2.29 19.91
N GLN A 358 17.99 -1.14 19.82
CA GLN A 358 16.76 -1.01 19.03
C GLN A 358 16.99 -1.38 17.55
N GLN A 359 16.11 -2.22 17.01
CA GLN A 359 16.12 -2.69 15.63
C GLN A 359 14.89 -2.16 14.86
N ASN A 360 15.00 -0.96 14.30
CA ASN A 360 13.88 -0.34 13.56
C ASN A 360 13.50 -1.08 12.28
N ALA A 361 14.46 -1.74 11.63
CA ALA A 361 14.21 -2.58 10.45
C ALA A 361 13.43 -3.87 10.78
N PHE A 362 13.32 -4.25 12.07
CA PHE A 362 12.60 -5.43 12.54
C PHE A 362 11.65 -5.02 13.67
N PRO A 363 10.59 -4.25 13.37
CA PRO A 363 9.65 -3.77 14.38
C PRO A 363 8.71 -4.90 14.83
N GLY A 364 8.12 -4.76 16.02
CA GLY A 364 7.12 -5.71 16.53
C GLY A 364 7.69 -6.87 17.34
N GLN A 365 8.96 -6.80 17.76
CA GLN A 365 9.57 -7.86 18.56
C GLN A 365 9.17 -7.76 20.04
N ASP A 366 9.26 -8.90 20.74
CA ASP A 366 8.93 -9.01 22.17
C ASP A 366 9.69 -7.97 23.02
N GLY A 367 11.02 -7.90 22.87
CA GLY A 367 11.87 -6.89 23.53
C GLY A 367 11.68 -5.44 23.09
N GLN A 368 10.64 -5.12 22.32
CA GLN A 368 10.26 -3.75 21.95
C GLN A 368 8.92 -3.33 22.57
N ARG A 369 8.16 -4.27 23.13
CA ARG A 369 6.77 -4.09 23.58
C ARG A 369 6.55 -4.75 24.93
N GLY A 370 5.34 -4.57 25.47
CA GLY A 370 4.96 -5.21 26.72
C GLY A 370 5.66 -4.62 27.95
N ALA A 371 5.38 -5.22 29.10
CA ALA A 371 5.87 -4.78 30.40
C ALA A 371 7.40 -4.84 30.49
N ASP A 372 8.04 -5.79 29.80
CA ASP A 372 9.49 -5.90 29.77
C ASP A 372 10.14 -4.69 29.12
N ALA A 373 9.58 -4.20 27.99
CA ALA A 373 10.05 -2.97 27.36
C ALA A 373 9.77 -1.73 28.21
N LEU A 374 8.61 -1.67 28.88
CA LEU A 374 8.29 -0.58 29.81
C LEU A 374 9.28 -0.54 30.99
N ALA A 375 9.68 -1.70 31.50
CA ALA A 375 10.66 -1.81 32.57
C ALA A 375 12.06 -1.38 32.12
N ASP A 376 12.50 -1.83 30.94
CA ASP A 376 13.79 -1.43 30.32
C ASP A 376 13.84 0.08 30.06
N ASN A 377 12.70 0.67 29.67
CA ASN A 377 12.54 2.11 29.48
C ASN A 377 12.34 2.88 30.81
N ASN A 378 12.33 2.20 31.96
CA ASN A 378 12.13 2.77 33.31
C ASN A 378 10.82 3.57 33.47
N VAL A 379 9.75 3.11 32.81
CA VAL A 379 8.40 3.69 32.89
C VAL A 379 7.36 2.71 33.44
N LEU A 380 7.73 1.45 33.71
CA LEU A 380 6.84 0.50 34.36
C LEU A 380 6.75 0.78 35.86
N GLU A 381 5.58 1.20 36.33
CA GLU A 381 5.29 1.23 37.76
C GLU A 381 5.04 -0.19 38.29
N LYS A 382 5.67 -0.50 39.43
CA LYS A 382 5.53 -1.78 40.14
C LYS A 382 5.10 -1.56 41.58
N ALA A 383 4.18 -2.38 42.06
CA ALA A 383 3.76 -2.40 43.46
C ALA A 383 4.84 -3.02 44.36
N GLY A 384 5.45 -4.10 43.90
CA GLY A 384 6.57 -4.80 44.53
C GLY A 384 7.87 -4.62 43.73
N ARG A 385 8.64 -5.69 43.53
CA ARG A 385 9.81 -5.71 42.63
C ARG A 385 9.91 -7.05 41.91
N GLY A 386 10.87 -7.15 41.01
CA GLY A 386 11.13 -8.33 40.20
C GLY A 386 11.93 -7.91 38.99
N GLU A 387 12.53 -8.86 38.29
CA GLU A 387 13.22 -8.61 37.04
C GLU A 387 12.24 -8.15 35.94
N ASN A 388 12.66 -7.25 35.05
CA ASN A 388 11.94 -6.82 33.83
C ASN A 388 10.43 -6.54 34.04
N GLY A 389 9.51 -7.24 33.36
CA GLY A 389 8.07 -7.02 33.48
C GLY A 389 7.42 -7.61 34.74
N PHE A 390 8.13 -8.45 35.50
CA PHE A 390 7.61 -9.17 36.65
C PHE A 390 7.47 -8.28 37.89
N ASP A 391 6.41 -8.49 38.67
CA ASP A 391 6.13 -7.70 39.88
C ASP A 391 5.68 -8.59 41.03
N PHE A 392 6.54 -8.75 42.02
CA PHE A 392 6.41 -9.66 43.15
C PHE A 392 6.54 -8.96 44.50
N THR A 393 5.81 -9.47 45.48
CA THR A 393 5.87 -9.06 46.89
C THR A 393 6.11 -10.27 47.78
N LYS A 394 7.11 -10.20 48.66
CA LYS A 394 7.41 -11.23 49.65
C LYS A 394 6.35 -11.24 50.74
N LEU A 395 5.93 -12.43 51.17
CA LEU A 395 4.98 -12.63 52.27
C LEU A 395 5.59 -13.53 53.34
N ASN A 396 5.39 -13.18 54.61
CA ASN A 396 5.84 -14.00 55.73
C ASN A 396 4.93 -15.22 56.00
N ALA A 397 5.20 -15.94 57.09
CA ALA A 397 4.48 -17.15 57.47
C ALA A 397 2.99 -16.93 57.84
N ASN A 398 2.57 -15.69 58.06
CA ASN A 398 1.17 -15.32 58.31
C ASN A 398 0.48 -14.75 57.05
N GLY A 399 1.21 -14.60 55.95
CA GLY A 399 0.71 -14.01 54.71
C GLY A 399 0.72 -12.48 54.70
N ASP A 400 1.43 -11.84 55.63
CA ASP A 400 1.60 -10.39 55.65
C ASP A 400 2.77 -9.97 54.74
N GLU A 401 2.67 -8.79 54.14
CA GLU A 401 3.71 -8.23 53.26
C GLU A 401 5.00 -7.94 54.01
N GLU A 402 6.11 -8.25 53.35
CA GLU A 402 7.47 -8.04 53.87
C GLU A 402 8.26 -7.07 52.98
N ASP A 403 9.31 -6.50 53.57
CA ASP A 403 10.26 -5.65 52.86
C ASP A 403 10.93 -6.40 51.69
N VAL A 404 11.34 -5.67 50.65
CA VAL A 404 12.09 -6.20 49.51
C VAL A 404 13.36 -6.94 49.98
N ASP A 405 14.02 -6.44 51.02
CA ASP A 405 15.27 -7.01 51.52
C ASP A 405 15.05 -8.07 52.62
N ALA A 406 13.80 -8.46 52.88
CA ALA A 406 13.50 -9.47 53.88
C ALA A 406 14.26 -10.78 53.58
N PRO A 407 15.05 -11.29 54.54
CA PRO A 407 15.90 -12.47 54.34
C PRO A 407 15.12 -13.78 54.41
N GLN A 408 13.91 -13.74 54.98
CA GLN A 408 13.04 -14.91 55.14
C GLN A 408 11.61 -14.53 54.79
N PHE A 409 10.99 -15.36 53.97
CA PHE A 409 9.61 -15.25 53.54
C PHE A 409 9.12 -16.65 53.15
N SER A 410 7.81 -16.88 53.24
CA SER A 410 7.22 -18.21 53.04
C SER A 410 6.38 -18.32 51.77
N CYS A 411 5.89 -17.19 51.27
CA CYS A 411 5.12 -17.08 50.05
C CYS A 411 5.51 -15.83 49.26
N VAL A 412 5.09 -15.78 47.99
CA VAL A 412 5.24 -14.61 47.12
C VAL A 412 3.90 -14.30 46.50
N ARG A 413 3.46 -13.04 46.58
CA ARG A 413 2.35 -12.54 45.76
C ARG A 413 2.90 -12.02 44.45
N ASP A 414 2.30 -12.44 43.35
CA ASP A 414 2.45 -11.84 42.04
C ASP A 414 1.42 -10.72 41.90
N ASN A 415 1.89 -9.48 41.79
CA ASN A 415 1.05 -8.29 41.72
C ASN A 415 0.44 -8.08 40.32
N VAL A 416 0.92 -8.81 39.31
CA VAL A 416 0.35 -8.79 37.96
C VAL A 416 -0.85 -9.72 37.88
N THR A 417 -0.71 -10.96 38.33
CA THR A 417 -1.78 -11.96 38.28
C THR A 417 -2.70 -11.93 39.51
N GLY A 418 -2.23 -11.33 40.60
CA GLY A 418 -2.84 -11.40 41.92
C GLY A 418 -2.59 -12.73 42.64
N LEU A 419 -1.94 -13.72 42.03
CA LEU A 419 -1.77 -15.05 42.61
C LEU A 419 -0.76 -15.03 43.76
N VAL A 420 -0.95 -15.95 44.73
CA VAL A 420 0.04 -16.17 45.80
C VAL A 420 0.63 -17.55 45.65
N TRP A 421 1.95 -17.60 45.66
CA TRP A 421 2.78 -18.76 45.35
C TRP A 421 3.53 -19.25 46.57
N GLU A 422 3.63 -20.57 46.66
CA GLU A 422 4.48 -21.26 47.63
C GLU A 422 5.96 -20.96 47.35
N VAL A 423 6.76 -20.75 48.40
CA VAL A 423 8.24 -20.73 48.33
C VAL A 423 8.80 -22.06 48.87
N LYS A 424 9.79 -22.66 48.18
CA LYS A 424 10.36 -23.96 48.58
C LYS A 424 11.44 -23.80 49.65
N THR A 425 11.69 -24.86 50.42
CA THR A 425 12.70 -24.90 51.50
C THR A 425 13.82 -25.90 51.19
N THR A 426 14.85 -25.94 52.05
CA THR A 426 16.01 -26.86 52.00
C THR A 426 16.20 -27.60 53.34
N ASP A 427 15.14 -27.68 54.14
CA ASP A 427 15.14 -28.12 55.54
C ASP A 427 14.76 -29.60 55.73
N GLY A 428 14.54 -30.34 54.64
CA GLY A 428 13.98 -31.69 54.65
C GLY A 428 12.52 -31.75 55.08
N GLY A 429 11.87 -30.60 55.30
CA GLY A 429 10.48 -30.48 55.73
C GLY A 429 9.49 -30.71 54.59
N LEU A 430 8.21 -30.44 54.84
CA LEU A 430 7.13 -30.71 53.88
C LEU A 430 7.39 -30.11 52.50
N ARG A 431 7.91 -28.88 52.45
CA ARG A 431 8.06 -28.09 51.21
C ARG A 431 9.48 -28.09 50.65
N ASP A 432 10.26 -29.10 50.99
CA ASP A 432 11.64 -29.21 50.54
C ASP A 432 11.74 -29.28 48.99
N LEU A 433 12.79 -28.69 48.43
CA LEU A 433 13.06 -28.69 47.00
C LEU A 433 13.42 -30.07 46.44
N ASP A 434 13.94 -30.98 47.26
CA ASP A 434 14.40 -32.30 46.83
C ASP A 434 13.25 -33.32 46.75
N HIS A 435 12.06 -32.96 47.24
CA HIS A 435 10.90 -33.83 47.14
C HIS A 435 10.40 -33.96 45.70
N ARG A 436 9.96 -35.17 45.34
CA ARG A 436 9.45 -35.53 44.02
C ARG A 436 8.16 -36.32 44.18
N TYR A 437 7.18 -35.97 43.36
CA TYR A 437 5.81 -36.45 43.46
C TYR A 437 5.31 -36.97 42.12
N SER A 438 4.49 -38.02 42.16
CA SER A 438 3.69 -38.43 41.00
C SER A 438 2.46 -37.55 40.86
N TRP A 439 1.92 -37.49 39.65
CA TRP A 439 0.67 -36.83 39.40
C TRP A 439 -0.49 -37.73 39.82
N TYR A 440 -1.38 -37.23 40.68
CA TYR A 440 -2.58 -37.94 41.12
C TYR A 440 -3.76 -36.98 41.40
N ALA A 441 -4.94 -37.32 40.87
CA ALA A 441 -6.20 -36.65 41.18
C ALA A 441 -7.40 -37.60 41.03
N GLU A 442 -8.36 -37.52 41.95
CA GLU A 442 -9.59 -38.34 41.91
C GLU A 442 -10.56 -37.86 40.82
N GLU A 443 -10.62 -36.55 40.60
CA GLU A 443 -11.51 -35.92 39.63
C GLU A 443 -10.70 -35.13 38.58
N ASN A 444 -11.36 -34.81 37.45
CA ASN A 444 -10.77 -34.02 36.36
C ASN A 444 -9.42 -34.57 35.83
N ASN A 445 -9.25 -35.89 35.90
CA ASN A 445 -7.99 -36.58 35.63
C ASN A 445 -7.88 -37.16 34.21
N GLY A 446 -8.84 -36.86 33.32
CA GLY A 446 -8.83 -37.38 31.95
C GLY A 446 -8.95 -38.91 31.88
N GLY A 447 -9.63 -39.54 32.85
CA GLY A 447 -9.91 -40.99 32.87
C GLY A 447 -8.84 -41.85 33.53
N ALA A 448 -7.69 -41.28 33.90
CA ALA A 448 -6.65 -41.98 34.66
C ALA A 448 -6.26 -41.17 35.90
N PRO A 449 -6.56 -41.64 37.12
CA PRO A 449 -6.25 -40.90 38.34
C PRO A 449 -4.75 -40.75 38.60
N GLY A 450 -3.89 -41.57 37.98
CA GLY A 450 -2.45 -41.60 38.24
C GLY A 450 -2.09 -42.54 39.41
N ASN A 451 -0.83 -42.50 39.84
CA ASN A 451 -0.30 -43.39 40.88
C ASN A 451 -0.21 -42.67 42.22
N LEU A 452 -0.63 -43.35 43.30
CA LEU A 452 -0.46 -42.85 44.67
C LEU A 452 1.03 -42.68 45.05
N ASN A 453 1.89 -43.54 44.52
CA ASN A 453 3.34 -43.44 44.55
C ASN A 453 3.89 -43.86 43.18
N GLY A 454 4.37 -42.90 42.40
CA GLY A 454 5.02 -43.16 41.13
C GLY A 454 6.46 -43.68 41.27
N THR A 455 7.08 -43.94 40.12
CA THR A 455 8.45 -44.45 40.02
C THR A 455 9.43 -43.41 40.54
N ASN A 456 10.29 -43.78 41.49
CA ASN A 456 11.32 -42.90 42.09
C ASN A 456 10.78 -41.65 42.82
N THR A 457 9.49 -41.62 43.19
CA THR A 457 8.95 -40.55 44.04
C THR A 457 9.59 -40.58 45.42
N SER A 458 9.83 -39.41 46.01
CA SER A 458 10.53 -39.25 47.28
C SER A 458 10.02 -38.03 48.04
N CYS A 459 9.45 -38.24 49.22
CA CYS A 459 8.94 -37.17 50.07
C CYS A 459 8.74 -37.65 51.52
N THR A 460 8.30 -36.78 52.42
CA THR A 460 8.01 -37.12 53.82
C THR A 460 6.60 -37.69 54.07
N LEU A 461 5.76 -37.77 53.03
CA LEU A 461 4.36 -38.22 53.14
C LEU A 461 4.25 -39.74 52.93
N ALA A 462 3.15 -40.33 53.41
CA ALA A 462 2.84 -41.75 53.19
C ALA A 462 2.56 -42.08 51.70
N SER A 463 2.15 -41.08 50.92
CA SER A 463 1.96 -41.19 49.48
C SER A 463 2.51 -39.92 48.82
N CYS A 464 3.55 -40.06 48.00
CA CYS A 464 4.23 -38.96 47.34
C CYS A 464 3.57 -38.63 46.01
N ASN A 465 2.39 -38.01 46.09
CA ASN A 465 1.64 -37.54 44.93
C ASN A 465 1.07 -36.13 45.13
N THR A 466 0.59 -35.54 44.04
CA THR A 466 0.06 -34.17 44.02
C THR A 466 -1.09 -33.91 44.99
N SER A 467 -2.10 -34.80 45.06
CA SER A 467 -3.24 -34.61 45.98
C SER A 467 -2.82 -34.67 47.44
N ALA A 468 -2.02 -35.67 47.82
CA ALA A 468 -1.53 -35.81 49.19
C ALA A 468 -0.65 -34.61 49.62
N TYR A 469 0.12 -34.03 48.68
CA TYR A 469 0.89 -32.83 48.95
C TYR A 469 0.01 -31.60 49.17
N ILE A 470 -1.00 -31.40 48.33
CA ILE A 470 -1.99 -30.33 48.48
C ILE A 470 -2.65 -30.40 49.86
N ASP A 471 -3.15 -31.59 50.24
CA ASP A 471 -3.83 -31.80 51.52
C ASP A 471 -2.91 -31.50 52.72
N ALA A 472 -1.65 -31.92 52.63
CA ALA A 472 -0.66 -31.68 53.68
C ALA A 472 -0.32 -30.19 53.83
N VAL A 473 -0.13 -29.44 52.73
CA VAL A 473 0.15 -28.01 52.77
C VAL A 473 -1.06 -27.22 53.27
N ASN A 474 -2.27 -27.59 52.83
CA ASN A 474 -3.50 -26.98 53.32
C ASN A 474 -3.70 -27.25 54.82
N SER A 475 -3.47 -28.48 55.28
CA SER A 475 -3.53 -28.79 56.71
C SER A 475 -2.52 -28.01 57.55
N ALA A 476 -1.36 -27.67 56.97
CA ALA A 476 -0.32 -26.89 57.63
C ALA A 476 -0.63 -25.38 57.70
N GLY A 477 -1.57 -24.86 56.90
CA GLY A 477 -1.92 -23.43 56.93
C GLY A 477 -0.83 -22.52 56.39
N LEU A 478 -0.14 -22.90 55.30
CA LEU A 478 0.98 -22.14 54.74
C LEU A 478 0.60 -20.68 54.48
N CYS A 479 1.34 -19.73 55.07
CA CYS A 479 1.08 -18.29 54.98
C CYS A 479 -0.32 -17.88 55.49
N GLY A 480 -0.86 -18.64 56.46
CA GLY A 480 -2.20 -18.42 57.00
C GLY A 480 -3.34 -18.92 56.08
N PHE A 481 -3.03 -19.74 55.07
CA PHE A 481 -3.94 -20.12 54.00
C PHE A 481 -4.14 -21.64 53.88
N TYR A 482 -5.34 -22.05 53.46
CA TYR A 482 -5.83 -23.44 53.52
C TYR A 482 -6.47 -23.94 52.21
N ASP A 483 -6.34 -23.17 51.13
CA ASP A 483 -6.97 -23.34 49.81
C ASP A 483 -5.91 -23.33 48.68
N TRP A 484 -4.71 -23.83 49.00
CA TRP A 484 -3.65 -24.09 48.03
C TRP A 484 -4.07 -25.19 47.05
N ARG A 485 -3.64 -25.05 45.81
CA ARG A 485 -3.89 -26.00 44.72
C ARG A 485 -2.68 -26.09 43.80
N LEU A 486 -2.70 -27.08 42.91
CA LEU A 486 -1.79 -27.06 41.77
C LEU A 486 -2.11 -25.87 40.86
N PRO A 487 -1.07 -25.25 40.27
CA PRO A 487 -1.24 -24.24 39.25
C PRO A 487 -1.76 -24.87 37.97
N ASN A 488 -2.52 -24.08 37.22
CA ASN A 488 -2.82 -24.40 35.85
C ASN A 488 -1.59 -24.09 34.96
N HIS A 489 -1.55 -24.65 33.74
CA HIS A 489 -0.45 -24.44 32.80
C HIS A 489 -0.04 -22.97 32.60
N GLN A 490 -0.99 -22.06 32.33
CA GLN A 490 -0.69 -20.64 32.12
C GLN A 490 -0.15 -19.97 33.38
N GLU A 491 -0.69 -20.30 34.54
CA GLU A 491 -0.22 -19.76 35.82
C GLU A 491 1.24 -20.18 36.08
N LEU A 492 1.57 -21.46 35.90
CA LEU A 492 2.92 -21.94 36.15
C LEU A 492 3.91 -21.40 35.11
N MET A 493 3.50 -21.36 33.84
CA MET A 493 4.30 -20.80 32.75
C MET A 493 4.53 -19.29 32.94
N SER A 494 3.59 -18.57 33.56
CA SER A 494 3.74 -17.14 33.86
C SER A 494 4.84 -16.82 34.88
N LEU A 495 5.47 -17.81 35.51
CA LEU A 495 6.67 -17.60 36.33
C LEU A 495 7.97 -17.75 35.54
N VAL A 496 7.91 -18.26 34.31
CA VAL A 496 9.09 -18.49 33.48
C VAL A 496 9.60 -17.17 32.92
N HIS A 497 10.85 -16.85 33.24
CA HIS A 497 11.53 -15.67 32.73
C HIS A 497 12.41 -16.07 31.53
N PHE A 498 11.88 -15.91 30.32
CA PHE A 498 12.55 -16.34 29.09
C PHE A 498 13.80 -15.52 28.74
N GLY A 499 13.85 -14.23 29.11
CA GLY A 499 15.02 -13.37 28.88
C GLY A 499 16.21 -13.59 29.83
N ARG A 500 16.04 -14.38 30.90
CA ARG A 500 17.07 -14.56 31.94
C ARG A 500 18.04 -15.64 31.51
N THR A 501 19.33 -15.34 31.36
CA THR A 501 20.34 -16.34 30.94
C THR A 501 20.79 -17.29 32.06
N ALA A 502 20.67 -16.87 33.32
CA ALA A 502 20.96 -17.69 34.47
C ALA A 502 19.85 -18.74 34.71
N LEU A 503 20.25 -19.95 35.12
CA LEU A 503 19.35 -21.04 35.46
C LEU A 503 19.07 -21.06 36.98
N PRO A 504 17.86 -21.48 37.40
CA PRO A 504 16.67 -21.71 36.58
C PRO A 504 16.06 -20.41 36.01
N ARG A 505 15.24 -20.53 34.94
CA ARG A 505 14.51 -19.46 34.23
C ARG A 505 13.31 -18.94 35.04
N ILE A 506 13.57 -18.50 36.26
CA ILE A 506 12.62 -17.90 37.19
C ILE A 506 13.37 -16.89 38.06
N ASP A 507 12.70 -15.86 38.55
CA ASP A 507 13.33 -14.89 39.46
C ASP A 507 13.68 -15.55 40.80
N THR A 508 14.96 -15.93 40.98
CA THR A 508 15.42 -16.65 42.17
C THR A 508 15.51 -15.79 43.42
N GLN A 509 15.36 -14.45 43.32
CA GLN A 509 15.25 -13.59 44.50
C GLN A 509 13.88 -13.75 45.18
N TYR A 510 12.86 -14.09 44.40
CA TYR A 510 11.50 -14.34 44.85
C TYR A 510 11.14 -15.82 44.92
N PHE A 511 11.72 -16.65 44.07
CA PHE A 511 11.52 -18.09 44.07
C PHE A 511 12.84 -18.83 44.37
N PRO A 512 13.40 -18.66 45.57
CA PRO A 512 14.57 -19.43 45.98
C PRO A 512 14.21 -20.91 46.05
N ASN A 513 15.25 -21.75 46.00
CA ASN A 513 15.12 -23.21 46.13
C ASN A 513 14.20 -23.84 45.06
N THR A 514 14.11 -23.26 43.87
CA THR A 514 13.35 -23.86 42.76
C THR A 514 14.01 -25.16 42.26
N GLY A 515 15.33 -25.27 42.37
CA GLY A 515 16.11 -26.44 41.96
C GLY A 515 17.57 -26.05 41.71
N ALA A 516 18.40 -27.04 41.39
CA ALA A 516 19.80 -26.80 41.05
C ALA A 516 19.95 -26.27 39.62
N ASP A 517 20.82 -25.28 39.44
CA ASP A 517 21.20 -24.70 38.14
C ASP A 517 21.93 -25.71 37.23
N SER A 518 22.54 -26.74 37.80
CA SER A 518 23.18 -27.84 37.08
C SER A 518 22.23 -28.95 36.61
N ALA A 519 20.93 -28.86 36.90
CA ALA A 519 19.97 -29.89 36.52
C ALA A 519 19.79 -29.92 34.99
N ALA A 520 19.73 -31.12 34.41
CA ALA A 520 19.44 -31.26 32.98
C ALA A 520 18.00 -30.86 32.63
N THR A 521 17.07 -31.12 33.54
CA THR A 521 15.67 -30.68 33.49
C THR A 521 15.18 -30.43 34.92
N LEU A 522 14.20 -29.54 35.06
CA LEU A 522 13.57 -29.18 36.32
C LEU A 522 12.06 -29.01 36.11
N TRP A 523 11.40 -30.16 35.95
CA TRP A 523 9.96 -30.23 35.70
C TRP A 523 9.13 -29.92 36.95
N TYR A 524 8.06 -29.18 36.75
CA TYR A 524 7.02 -28.90 37.74
C TYR A 524 5.64 -29.25 37.21
N TRP A 525 4.85 -29.97 38.01
CA TRP A 525 3.49 -30.38 37.62
C TRP A 525 2.52 -29.21 37.51
N THR A 526 1.62 -29.31 36.53
CA THR A 526 0.39 -28.53 36.44
C THR A 526 -0.82 -29.40 36.80
N VAL A 527 -1.99 -28.78 36.99
CA VAL A 527 -3.25 -29.50 37.27
C VAL A 527 -3.82 -30.22 36.04
N GLN A 528 -3.37 -29.93 34.82
CA GLN A 528 -4.01 -30.46 33.62
C GLN A 528 -3.47 -31.84 33.21
N PRO A 529 -4.35 -32.85 33.02
CA PRO A 529 -3.98 -34.03 32.25
C PRO A 529 -3.73 -33.65 30.77
N SER A 530 -2.87 -34.39 30.08
CA SER A 530 -2.60 -34.20 28.66
C SER A 530 -3.39 -35.17 27.79
N ALA A 531 -3.93 -34.69 26.68
CA ALA A 531 -4.50 -35.55 25.64
C ALA A 531 -3.43 -36.36 24.90
N ASP A 532 -2.18 -35.88 24.91
CA ASP A 532 -1.05 -36.61 24.35
C ASP A 532 -0.59 -37.70 25.32
N GLY A 533 -0.42 -38.92 24.79
CA GLY A 533 -0.18 -40.12 25.59
C GLY A 533 -1.45 -40.75 26.17
N VAL A 534 -2.62 -40.49 25.58
CA VAL A 534 -3.83 -41.28 25.84
C VAL A 534 -3.60 -42.75 25.49
N SER A 535 -3.97 -43.63 26.42
CA SER A 535 -3.98 -45.07 26.22
C SER A 535 -5.24 -45.64 26.86
N ASN A 536 -5.96 -46.48 26.11
CA ASN A 536 -7.26 -47.05 26.51
C ASN A 536 -8.27 -45.97 26.96
N ASP A 537 -8.43 -44.93 26.14
CA ASP A 537 -9.33 -43.79 26.37
C ASP A 537 -9.08 -43.02 27.68
N ALA A 538 -7.88 -43.13 28.23
CA ALA A 538 -7.47 -42.44 29.45
C ALA A 538 -6.12 -41.72 29.29
N ALA A 539 -6.04 -40.47 29.73
CA ALA A 539 -4.87 -39.61 29.70
C ALA A 539 -3.79 -40.11 30.68
N GLN A 540 -2.77 -40.82 30.20
CA GLN A 540 -1.71 -41.35 31.06
C GLN A 540 -0.66 -40.30 31.45
N ASN A 541 -0.70 -39.13 30.81
CA ASN A 541 0.26 -38.05 31.01
C ASN A 541 -0.41 -36.80 31.58
N ALA A 542 0.40 -35.92 32.16
CA ALA A 542 0.00 -34.60 32.63
C ALA A 542 1.01 -33.54 32.16
N TRP A 543 0.54 -32.30 32.04
CA TRP A 543 1.37 -31.18 31.63
C TRP A 543 2.35 -30.77 32.75
N ALA A 544 3.58 -30.48 32.36
CA ALA A 544 4.63 -29.97 33.23
C ALA A 544 5.45 -28.87 32.55
N ILE A 545 6.00 -27.96 33.35
CA ILE A 545 6.87 -26.87 32.89
C ILE A 545 8.29 -27.12 33.38
N ASP A 546 9.29 -27.01 32.49
CA ASP A 546 10.71 -27.13 32.82
C ASP A 546 11.32 -25.75 33.05
N PHE A 547 11.69 -25.46 34.29
CA PHE A 547 12.35 -24.19 34.62
C PHE A 547 13.84 -24.13 34.21
N ILE A 548 14.45 -25.18 33.67
CA ILE A 548 15.80 -25.09 33.09
C ILE A 548 15.73 -24.57 31.66
N SER A 549 14.92 -25.20 30.81
CA SER A 549 14.82 -24.82 29.40
C SER A 549 13.76 -23.75 29.14
N GLY A 550 12.78 -23.57 30.03
CA GLY A 550 11.61 -22.71 29.84
C GLY A 550 10.54 -23.33 28.95
N VAL A 551 10.66 -24.61 28.57
CA VAL A 551 9.67 -25.30 27.74
C VAL A 551 8.66 -26.04 28.59
N ASP A 552 7.49 -26.29 28.01
CA ASP A 552 6.51 -27.21 28.55
C ASP A 552 6.56 -28.56 27.84
N ASN A 553 6.10 -29.61 28.52
CA ASN A 553 5.93 -30.93 27.94
C ASN A 553 4.87 -31.72 28.71
N PHE A 554 4.47 -32.86 28.16
CA PHE A 554 3.68 -33.86 28.86
C PHE A 554 4.59 -34.96 29.40
N LEU A 555 4.42 -35.31 30.67
CA LEU A 555 5.17 -36.37 31.34
C LEU A 555 4.23 -37.45 31.82
N ASN A 556 4.74 -38.67 31.99
CA ASN A 556 3.92 -39.77 32.49
C ASN A 556 3.48 -39.45 33.92
N LYS A 557 2.22 -39.69 34.26
CA LYS A 557 1.71 -39.40 35.61
C LYS A 557 2.44 -40.16 36.73
N SER A 558 3.14 -41.24 36.40
CA SER A 558 3.99 -41.98 37.34
C SER A 558 5.40 -41.42 37.52
N ASP A 559 5.81 -40.40 36.75
CA ASP A 559 7.14 -39.79 36.85
C ASP A 559 7.29 -38.98 38.14
N ALA A 560 8.51 -38.94 38.67
CA ALA A 560 8.87 -38.21 39.88
C ALA A 560 9.25 -36.76 39.55
N VAL A 561 8.33 -35.81 39.81
CA VAL A 561 8.42 -34.42 39.37
C VAL A 561 8.14 -33.45 40.53
N SER A 562 8.65 -32.22 40.44
CA SER A 562 8.50 -31.22 41.49
C SER A 562 7.10 -30.59 41.51
N ILE A 563 6.73 -29.99 42.64
CA ILE A 563 5.47 -29.25 42.80
C ILE A 563 5.76 -27.89 43.45
N ARG A 564 5.07 -26.86 42.94
CA ARG A 564 4.90 -25.56 43.58
C ARG A 564 3.42 -25.23 43.58
N LEU A 565 2.84 -25.02 44.75
CA LEU A 565 1.42 -24.70 44.87
C LEU A 565 1.16 -23.21 44.67
N VAL A 566 -0.07 -22.92 44.26
CA VAL A 566 -0.60 -21.58 44.08
C VAL A 566 -1.98 -21.47 44.74
N ARG A 567 -2.37 -20.25 45.07
CA ARG A 567 -3.74 -19.90 45.46
C ARG A 567 -4.16 -18.58 44.82
N ALA A 568 -5.46 -18.31 44.82
CA ALA A 568 -5.97 -16.99 44.45
C ALA A 568 -5.49 -15.91 45.44
N GLY A 569 -5.30 -14.70 44.93
CA GLY A 569 -4.98 -13.51 45.72
C GLY A 569 -6.05 -13.10 46.73
N ARG A 570 -5.66 -12.17 47.60
CA ARG A 570 -6.59 -11.43 48.45
C ARG A 570 -7.16 -10.21 47.72
#